data_AF-A0A7W1LWK2-F1
#
_entry.id   AF-A0A7W1LWK2-F1
#
_cell.length_a   1.000
_cell.length_b   1.000
_cell.length_c   1.000
_cell.angle_alpha   90.00
_cell.angle_beta   90.00
_cell.angle_gamma   90.00
#
_symmetry.space_group_name_H-M   'P 1'
#
loop_
_entity.id
_entity.type
_entity.pdbx_description
1 polymer ?
#
loop_
_entity_poly.entity_id
_entity_poly.type
_entity_poly.pdbx_seq_one_letter_code
_entity_poly.pdbx_strand_id
1 'polypeptide(L)' 'MSSRSASLAEVIDELTREGATELTEHLPDKDLRCYACGHRCLIKEGKRGICKVRYNEDGRLMVPTNYVA' A
#
# COMPACT_ATOMS: atom_id res chain seq x y z
N MET A 1 17.60 29.34 -0.13
CA MET A 1 17.19 28.07 0.51
C MET A 1 16.34 27.31 -0.49
N SER A 2 16.80 26.15 -0.96
CA SER A 2 16.06 25.34 -1.91
C SER A 2 14.91 24.66 -1.16
N SER A 3 13.68 25.03 -1.47
CA SER A 3 12.49 24.30 -1.04
C SER A 3 12.59 22.88 -1.63
N ARG A 4 12.74 21.87 -0.77
CA ARG A 4 12.58 20.48 -1.20
C ARG A 4 11.07 20.23 -1.29
N SER A 5 10.56 20.02 -2.49
CA SER A 5 9.23 19.45 -2.66
C SER A 5 9.22 18.03 -2.09
N ALA A 6 8.08 17.60 -1.54
CA ALA A 6 7.86 16.21 -1.17
C ALA A 6 8.12 15.30 -2.38
N SER A 7 8.64 14.10 -2.11
CA SER A 7 8.75 13.05 -3.10
C SER A 7 7.36 12.56 -3.52
N LEU A 8 7.25 12.01 -4.72
CA LEU A 8 5.99 11.46 -5.20
C LEU A 8 5.45 10.34 -4.28
N ALA A 9 6.33 9.56 -3.66
CA ALA A 9 5.92 8.51 -2.73
C ALA A 9 5.24 9.10 -1.48
N GLU A 10 5.84 10.13 -0.87
CA GLU A 10 5.26 10.82 0.30
C GLU A 10 3.89 11.41 -0.04
N VAL A 11 3.76 12.06 -1.21
CA VAL A 11 2.48 12.61 -1.66
C VAL A 11 1.42 11.52 -1.87
N ILE A 12 1.81 10.35 -2.41
CA ILE A 12 0.87 9.24 -2.62
C ILE A 12 0.42 8.64 -1.28
N ASP A 13 1.34 8.48 -0.33
CA ASP A 13 1.06 7.87 0.98
C ASP A 13 0.02 8.66 1.77
N GLU A 14 0.11 9.99 1.75
CA GLU A 14 -0.87 10.91 2.34
C GLU A 14 -2.29 10.73 1.76
N LEU A 15 -2.40 10.18 0.55
CA LEU A 15 -3.66 9.92 -0.14
C LEU A 15 -4.15 8.48 0.01
N THR A 16 -3.47 7.65 0.82
CA THR A 16 -3.88 6.28 1.07
C THR A 16 -4.75 6.12 2.31
N ARG A 17 -5.54 5.05 2.32
CA ARG A 17 -6.34 4.58 3.46
C ARG A 17 -6.22 3.07 3.55
N GLU A 18 -6.59 2.51 4.69
CA GLU A 18 -6.77 1.08 4.82
C GLU A 18 -7.79 0.59 3.78
N GLY A 19 -7.37 -0.38 2.98
CA GLY A 19 -8.16 -0.99 1.94
C GLY A 19 -9.24 -1.90 2.51
N ALA A 20 -10.24 -2.18 1.69
CA ALA A 20 -11.32 -3.07 2.09
C ALA A 20 -10.79 -4.48 2.39
N THR A 21 -11.32 -5.12 3.44
CA THR A 21 -10.80 -6.38 3.99
C THR A 21 -10.81 -7.51 2.97
N GLU A 22 -11.76 -7.51 2.03
CA GLU A 22 -11.87 -8.49 0.94
C GLU A 22 -10.73 -8.42 -0.08
N LEU A 23 -9.97 -7.32 -0.10
CA LEU A 23 -8.81 -7.16 -0.98
C LEU A 23 -7.52 -7.71 -0.37
N THR A 24 -7.56 -8.23 0.86
CA THR A 24 -6.35 -8.60 1.59
C THR A 24 -6.53 -9.91 2.35
N GLU A 25 -5.63 -10.85 2.09
CA GLU A 25 -5.40 -11.98 3.00
C GLU A 25 -4.29 -11.58 3.99
N HIS A 26 -4.59 -11.69 5.29
CA HIS A 26 -3.64 -11.45 6.37
C HIS A 26 -2.89 -12.74 6.68
N LEU A 27 -1.57 -12.63 6.75
CA LEU A 27 -0.64 -13.75 6.94
C LEU A 27 0.14 -13.59 8.25
N PRO A 28 0.89 -14.62 8.70
CA PRO A 28 1.80 -14.49 9.83
C PRO A 28 2.82 -13.35 9.66
N ASP A 29 3.41 -12.90 10.77
CA ASP A 29 4.42 -11.82 10.79
C ASP A 29 3.94 -10.47 10.24
N LYS A 30 2.61 -10.23 10.29
CA LYS A 30 1.93 -9.05 9.70
C LYS A 30 2.08 -8.96 8.19
N ASP A 31 2.42 -10.05 7.51
CA ASP A 31 2.47 -10.07 6.06
C ASP A 31 1.07 -9.98 5.44
N LEU A 32 1.01 -9.49 4.21
CA LEU A 32 -0.24 -9.40 3.46
C LEU A 32 -0.11 -10.01 2.09
N ARG A 33 -1.17 -10.67 1.63
CA ARG A 33 -1.38 -10.93 0.21
C ARG A 33 -2.46 -10.01 -0.32
N CYS A 34 -2.05 -9.13 -1.23
CA CYS A 34 -2.88 -8.08 -1.81
C CYS A 34 -3.58 -8.56 -3.08
N TYR A 35 -4.91 -8.52 -3.12
CA TYR A 35 -5.76 -8.86 -4.26
C TYR A 35 -6.32 -7.65 -5.01
N ALA A 36 -5.94 -6.43 -4.62
CA ALA A 36 -6.39 -5.20 -5.25
C ALA A 36 -5.89 -5.00 -6.71
N CYS A 37 -5.08 -5.90 -7.27
CA CYS A 37 -4.80 -5.95 -8.70
C CYS A 37 -4.27 -7.34 -9.12
N GLY A 38 -4.05 -7.53 -10.42
CA GLY A 38 -3.59 -8.81 -10.99
C GLY A 38 -2.22 -9.29 -10.50
N HIS A 39 -1.39 -8.45 -9.87
CA HIS A 39 -0.07 -8.85 -9.39
C HIS A 39 -0.09 -9.76 -8.16
N ARG A 40 -1.17 -9.76 -7.38
CA ARG A 40 -1.34 -10.65 -6.22
C ARG A 40 -0.15 -10.64 -5.25
N CYS A 41 0.42 -9.46 -5.01
CA CYS A 41 1.69 -9.31 -4.31
C CYS A 41 1.64 -9.88 -2.89
N LEU A 42 2.70 -10.59 -2.49
CA LEU A 42 3.05 -10.74 -1.08
C LEU A 42 3.79 -9.48 -0.62
N ILE A 43 3.22 -8.75 0.33
CA ILE A 43 3.76 -7.51 0.86
C ILE A 43 4.14 -7.74 2.32
N LYS A 44 5.45 -7.83 2.57
CA LYS A 44 5.99 -7.92 3.93
C LYS A 44 5.72 -6.63 4.72
N GLU A 45 5.72 -6.70 6.05
CA GLU A 45 5.59 -5.53 6.92
C GLU A 45 6.55 -4.39 6.49
N GLY A 46 6.02 -3.16 6.37
CA GLY A 46 6.77 -1.98 5.95
C GLY A 46 7.25 -1.99 4.49
N LYS A 47 6.77 -2.92 3.65
CA LYS A 47 7.12 -3.00 2.22
C LYS A 47 5.97 -2.56 1.32
N ARG A 48 6.31 -2.37 0.04
CA ARG A 48 5.37 -2.02 -1.03
C ARG A 48 5.20 -3.16 -2.02
N GLY A 49 4.02 -3.24 -2.62
CA GLY A 49 3.80 -4.06 -3.80
C GLY A 49 4.58 -3.55 -5.01
N ILE A 50 4.61 -4.36 -6.08
CA ILE A 50 5.31 -3.98 -7.32
C ILE A 50 4.72 -2.73 -7.98
N CYS A 51 3.43 -2.46 -7.77
CA CYS A 51 2.75 -1.25 -8.26
C CYS A 51 3.23 0.04 -7.57
N LYS A 52 4.03 -0.05 -6.49
CA LYS A 52 4.57 1.07 -5.70
C LYS A 52 3.56 1.98 -4.99
N VAL A 53 2.28 1.89 -5.34
CA VAL A 53 1.19 2.69 -4.75
C VAL A 53 0.43 1.99 -3.62
N ARG A 54 0.62 0.67 -3.44
CA ARG A 54 0.03 -0.10 -2.35
C ARG A 54 1.12 -0.64 -1.44
N TYR A 55 0.90 -0.60 -0.14
CA TYR A 55 1.90 -0.99 0.84
C TYR A 55 1.27 -1.60 2.08
N ASN A 56 2.10 -2.27 2.87
CA ASN A 56 1.71 -2.88 4.13
C ASN A 56 2.23 -2.01 5.27
N GLU A 57 1.31 -1.57 6.12
CA GLU A 57 1.59 -0.82 7.34
C GLU A 57 0.90 -1.48 8.51
N ASP A 58 1.67 -2.03 9.44
CA ASP A 58 1.17 -2.73 10.63
C ASP A 58 0.18 -3.87 10.31
N GLY A 59 0.45 -4.61 9.24
CA GLY A 59 -0.45 -5.66 8.74
C GLY A 59 -1.72 -5.13 8.08
N ARG A 60 -1.79 -3.85 7.69
CA ARG A 60 -2.93 -3.26 6.97
C ARG A 60 -2.54 -2.91 5.56
N LEU A 61 -3.39 -3.29 4.60
CA LEU A 61 -3.15 -2.94 3.19
C LEU A 61 -3.53 -1.48 2.98
N MET A 62 -2.55 -0.62 2.80
CA MET A 62 -2.77 0.78 2.45
C MET A 62 -2.94 0.91 0.93
N VAL A 63 -4.05 1.51 0.51
CA VAL A 63 -4.43 1.70 -0.90
C VAL A 63 -4.76 3.16 -1.20
N PRO A 64 -4.47 3.67 -2.40
CA PRO A 64 -4.84 5.04 -2.77
C PRO A 64 -6.36 5.22 -2.79
N THR A 65 -6.80 6.35 -2.26
CA THR A 65 -8.22 6.67 -2.17
C THR A 65 -8.77 7.13 -3.51
N ASN A 66 -10.04 6.84 -3.76
CA ASN A 66 -10.71 7.15 -5.03
C ASN A 66 -10.00 6.57 -6.27
N TYR A 67 -9.13 5.59 -6.06
CA TYR A 67 -8.42 4.87 -7.09
C TYR A 67 -8.96 3.44 -7.10
N VAL A 68 -9.89 3.20 -8.01
CA VAL A 68 -10.43 1.86 -8.23
C VAL A 68 -9.30 0.97 -8.76
N ALA A 69 -9.23 -0.25 -8.22
CA ALA A 69 -8.40 -1.33 -8.74
C ALA A 69 -8.59 -1.55 -10.24
#